data_AF-A0A946AYQ7-F1
#
_entry.id   AF-A0A946AYQ7-F1
#
_cell.length_a   1.000
_cell.length_b   1.000
_cell.length_c   1.000
_cell.angle_alpha   90.00
_cell.angle_beta   90.00
_cell.angle_gamma   90.00
#
_symmetry.space_group_name_H-M   'P 1'
#
loop_
_entity.id
_entity.type
_entity.pdbx_description
1 polymer ?
#
loop_
_entity_poly.entity_id
_entity_poly.type
_entity_poly.pdbx_seq_one_letter_code
_entity_poly.pdbx_strand_id
1 'polypeptide(L)'
;MFANVIFYMVLGTFSFALEPMVTQAETKCPALEEKKIKVEGYISKKFKKDRKKIAKEFIKMGDTRTALRVFPMGNASDVVAVGRCVPAYIARHVLSTAIKYTGGVGSLVVQDFVYGHW
;
A
#
# COMPACT_ATOMS: atom_id res chain seq x y z
N MET A 1 58.16 -11.73 -4.65
CA MET A 1 57.33 -10.50 -4.60
C MET A 1 56.15 -10.54 -5.56
N PHE A 2 56.28 -11.06 -6.79
CA PHE A 2 55.18 -11.13 -7.77
C PHE A 2 53.99 -12.04 -7.39
N ALA A 3 54.23 -13.17 -6.71
CA ALA A 3 53.15 -14.10 -6.32
C ALA A 3 52.13 -13.48 -5.35
N ASN A 4 52.60 -12.63 -4.42
CA ASN A 4 51.71 -11.97 -3.45
C ASN A 4 50.84 -10.89 -4.12
N VAL A 5 51.36 -10.20 -5.15
CA VAL A 5 50.60 -9.18 -5.89
C VAL A 5 49.48 -9.80 -6.71
N ILE A 6 49.71 -10.98 -7.31
CA ILE A 6 48.70 -11.73 -8.04
C ILE A 6 47.59 -12.21 -7.08
N PHE A 7 47.96 -12.65 -5.88
CA PHE A 7 46.99 -13.05 -4.86
C PHE A 7 46.07 -11.90 -4.45
N TYR A 8 46.61 -10.68 -4.25
CA TYR A 8 45.79 -9.50 -3.93
C TYR A 8 44.91 -9.03 -5.10
N MET A 9 45.36 -9.17 -6.35
CA MET A 9 44.52 -8.84 -7.53
C MET A 9 43.35 -9.80 -7.68
N VAL A 10 43.56 -11.10 -7.51
CA VAL A 10 42.49 -12.12 -7.62
C VAL A 10 41.49 -11.98 -6.47
N LEU A 11 41.97 -11.71 -5.25
CA LEU A 11 41.12 -11.48 -4.08
C LEU A 11 40.29 -10.20 -4.21
N GLY A 12 40.85 -9.13 -4.79
CA GLY A 12 40.16 -7.86 -5.03
C GLY A 12 39.07 -7.95 -6.11
N THR A 13 39.24 -8.79 -7.13
CA THR A 13 38.21 -8.99 -8.17
C THR A 13 37.02 -9.82 -7.70
N PHE A 14 37.19 -10.67 -6.68
CA PHE A 14 36.09 -11.49 -6.13
C PHE A 14 35.15 -10.70 -5.21
N SER A 15 35.60 -9.57 -4.66
CA SER A 15 34.79 -8.75 -3.75
C SER A 15 33.73 -7.88 -4.45
N PHE A 16 33.81 -7.70 -5.77
CA PHE A 16 32.84 -6.89 -6.53
C PHE A 16 31.71 -7.70 -7.20
N ALA A 17 31.75 -9.03 -7.16
CA ALA A 17 30.75 -9.89 -7.81
C ALA A 17 29.60 -10.32 -6.90
N LEU A 18 29.62 -9.95 -5.62
CA LEU A 18 28.60 -10.30 -4.64
C LEU A 18 27.80 -9.05 -4.26
N GLU A 19 27.12 -8.44 -5.23
CA GLU A 19 25.93 -7.68 -4.87
C GLU A 19 24.90 -8.68 -4.34
N PRO A 20 24.42 -8.54 -3.10
CA PRO A 20 23.34 -9.37 -2.62
C PRO A 20 22.12 -9.02 -3.46
N MET A 21 21.79 -9.90 -4.41
CA MET A 21 20.48 -9.91 -5.04
C MET A 21 19.51 -10.19 -3.90
N VAL A 22 18.94 -9.15 -3.31
CA VAL A 22 17.86 -9.26 -2.34
C VAL A 22 16.64 -9.74 -3.13
N THR A 23 16.60 -11.03 -3.43
CA THR A 23 15.38 -11.71 -3.84
C THR A 23 14.50 -11.78 -2.61
N GLN A 24 13.79 -10.69 -2.34
CA GLN A 24 12.70 -10.69 -1.37
C GLN A 24 11.64 -11.62 -1.94
N ALA A 25 11.68 -12.89 -1.53
CA ALA A 25 10.65 -13.86 -1.88
C ALA A 25 9.29 -13.23 -1.58
N GLU A 26 8.42 -13.18 -2.58
CA GLU A 26 7.11 -12.55 -2.43
C GLU A 26 6.38 -13.20 -1.25
N THR A 27 6.20 -12.44 -0.17
CA THR A 27 5.50 -12.90 1.03
C THR A 27 4.08 -13.30 0.64
N LYS A 28 3.68 -14.54 0.93
CA LYS A 28 2.31 -15.01 0.65
C LYS A 28 1.29 -14.07 1.29
N CYS A 29 0.25 -13.72 0.56
CA CYS A 29 -0.83 -12.89 1.09
C CYS A 29 -1.58 -13.66 2.19
N PRO A 30 -1.82 -13.05 3.37
CA PRO A 30 -2.55 -13.70 4.44
C PRO A 30 -4.01 -13.92 4.04
N ALA A 31 -4.65 -14.92 4.64
CA ALA A 31 -6.08 -15.13 4.47
C ALA A 31 -6.87 -13.97 5.09
N LEU A 32 -8.04 -13.66 4.51
CA LEU A 32 -8.90 -12.57 5.02
C LEU A 32 -9.41 -12.83 6.44
N GLU A 33 -9.55 -14.11 6.82
CA GLU A 33 -9.93 -14.55 8.17
C GLU A 33 -8.87 -14.18 9.22
N GLU A 34 -7.59 -14.23 8.84
CA GLU A 34 -6.46 -13.89 9.71
C GLU A 34 -6.25 -12.37 9.80
N LYS A 35 -6.41 -11.66 8.68
CA LYS A 35 -6.15 -10.21 8.60
C LYS A 35 -7.17 -9.51 7.71
N LYS A 36 -8.08 -8.76 8.35
CA LYS A 36 -9.01 -7.85 7.66
C LYS A 36 -8.26 -6.74 6.91
N ILE A 37 -8.73 -6.44 5.70
CA ILE A 37 -8.21 -5.36 4.86
C ILE A 37 -8.51 -4.01 5.53
N LYS A 38 -7.48 -3.16 5.66
CA LYS A 38 -7.63 -1.84 6.29
C LYS A 38 -7.89 -0.79 5.22
N VAL A 39 -9.00 -0.06 5.36
CA VAL A 39 -9.33 1.11 4.55
C VAL A 39 -9.01 2.35 5.37
N GLU A 40 -7.90 3.01 5.04
CA GLU A 40 -7.47 4.25 5.66
C GLU A 40 -7.70 5.41 4.72
N GLY A 41 -8.15 6.55 5.23
CA GLY A 41 -8.30 7.71 4.36
C GLY A 41 -9.01 8.89 5.01
N TYR A 42 -9.14 9.93 4.20
CA TYR A 42 -9.83 11.17 4.57
C TYR A 42 -11.10 11.33 3.74
N ILE A 43 -12.20 11.72 4.38
CA ILE A 43 -13.41 12.18 3.70
C ILE A 43 -13.44 13.71 3.64
N SER A 44 -14.03 14.26 2.59
CA SER A 44 -14.19 15.71 2.39
C SER A 44 -14.94 16.35 3.56
N LYS A 45 -14.58 17.58 3.93
CA LYS A 45 -15.08 18.27 5.15
C LYS A 45 -16.61 18.31 5.24
N LYS A 46 -17.29 18.45 4.09
CA LYS A 46 -18.76 18.48 3.99
C LYS A 46 -19.44 17.24 4.58
N PHE A 47 -18.76 16.10 4.59
CA PHE A 47 -19.28 14.82 5.09
C PHE A 47 -18.95 14.55 6.57
N LYS A 48 -18.44 15.54 7.32
CA LYS A 48 -18.08 15.39 8.74
C LYS A 48 -19.20 14.78 9.58
N LYS A 49 -20.45 15.21 9.35
CA LYS A 49 -21.63 14.74 10.09
C LYS A 49 -21.99 13.28 9.78
N ASP A 50 -21.75 12.84 8.54
CA ASP A 50 -22.10 11.51 8.06
C ASP A 50 -20.98 10.48 8.22
N ARG A 51 -19.84 10.85 8.83
CA ARG A 51 -18.65 9.98 8.95
C ARG A 51 -18.96 8.56 9.41
N LYS A 52 -19.82 8.41 10.43
CA LYS A 52 -20.20 7.09 10.96
C LYS A 52 -20.99 6.26 9.95
N LYS A 53 -21.90 6.89 9.19
CA LYS A 53 -22.67 6.24 8.12
C LYS A 53 -21.76 5.84 6.96
N ILE A 54 -20.85 6.72 6.57
CA ILE A 54 -19.89 6.47 5.49
C ILE A 54 -18.95 5.32 5.87
N ALA A 55 -18.44 5.28 7.11
CA ALA A 55 -17.62 4.17 7.59
C ALA A 55 -18.34 2.82 7.45
N LYS A 56 -19.65 2.77 7.71
CA LYS A 56 -20.47 1.56 7.51
C LYS A 56 -20.57 1.14 6.04
N GLU A 57 -20.59 2.10 5.10
CA GLU A 57 -20.61 1.79 3.67
C GLU A 57 -19.30 1.13 3.22
N PHE A 58 -18.15 1.64 3.69
CA PHE A 58 -16.85 1.05 3.37
C PHE A 58 -16.68 -0.38 3.90
N ILE A 59 -17.23 -0.72 5.08
CA ILE A 59 -17.15 -2.08 5.64
C ILE A 59 -18.28 -3.03 5.19
N LYS A 60 -19.15 -2.59 4.27
CA LYS A 60 -20.38 -3.32 3.93
C LYS A 60 -20.13 -4.74 3.42
N MET A 61 -19.01 -4.98 2.75
CA MET A 61 -18.71 -6.28 2.14
C MET A 61 -18.10 -7.32 3.08
N GLY A 62 -17.92 -6.98 4.37
CA GLY A 62 -17.18 -7.85 5.29
C GLY A 62 -15.67 -7.74 5.09
N ASP A 63 -14.91 -8.40 5.96
CA ASP A 63 -13.44 -8.57 5.92
C ASP A 63 -12.61 -7.29 5.76
N THR A 64 -13.24 -6.16 6.06
CA THR A 64 -12.67 -4.82 5.96
C THR A 64 -12.85 -4.11 7.28
N ARG A 65 -11.87 -3.28 7.62
CA ARG A 65 -11.91 -2.37 8.77
C ARG A 65 -11.55 -0.97 8.30
N THR A 66 -12.22 0.04 8.83
CA THR A 66 -12.03 1.43 8.38
C THR A 66 -11.36 2.30 9.44
N ALA A 67 -10.42 3.12 9.00
CA ALA A 67 -9.85 4.23 9.77
C ALA A 67 -10.06 5.54 8.99
N LEU A 68 -11.30 6.01 8.94
CA LEU A 68 -11.66 7.25 8.24
C LEU A 68 -11.50 8.47 9.13
N ARG A 69 -10.77 9.46 8.60
CA ARG A 69 -10.62 10.80 9.19
C ARG A 69 -11.36 11.83 8.35
N VAL A 70 -11.59 13.00 8.92
CA VAL A 70 -12.21 14.13 8.21
C VAL A 70 -11.10 15.06 7.76
N PHE A 71 -11.13 15.46 6.50
CA PHE A 71 -10.17 16.42 5.96
C PHE A 71 -10.42 17.81 6.56
N PRO A 72 -9.37 18.54 7.00
CA PRO A 72 -9.54 19.76 7.79
C PRO A 72 -10.21 20.91 7.01
N MET A 73 -10.03 20.99 5.69
CA MET A 73 -10.55 22.04 4.82
C MET A 73 -10.89 21.52 3.42
N GLY A 74 -12.06 21.88 2.86
CA GLY A 74 -12.41 21.56 1.48
C GLY A 74 -12.60 20.06 1.17
N ASN A 75 -12.19 19.67 -0.03
CA ASN A 75 -12.25 18.29 -0.52
C ASN A 75 -11.01 17.50 -0.09
N ALA A 76 -11.18 16.21 0.18
CA ALA A 76 -10.06 15.30 0.46
C ALA A 76 -9.25 15.00 -0.82
N SER A 77 -8.07 14.39 -0.65
CA SER A 77 -7.22 13.91 -1.75
C SER A 77 -8.00 12.99 -2.72
N ASP A 78 -7.63 13.03 -4.00
CA ASP A 78 -8.07 12.14 -5.07
C ASP A 78 -7.04 11.04 -5.40
N VAL A 79 -5.95 10.98 -4.65
CA VAL A 79 -4.89 9.98 -4.78
C VAL A 79 -5.21 8.77 -3.90
N VAL A 80 -5.19 7.57 -4.49
CA VAL A 80 -5.50 6.31 -3.78
C VAL A 80 -4.40 5.28 -3.96
N ALA A 81 -4.10 4.54 -2.90
CA ALA A 81 -3.25 3.35 -2.94
C ALA A 81 -4.09 2.08 -2.74
N VAL A 82 -3.78 1.02 -3.48
CA VAL A 82 -4.38 -0.31 -3.31
C VAL A 82 -3.25 -1.29 -3.04
N GLY A 83 -3.26 -1.92 -1.87
CA GLY A 83 -2.25 -2.91 -1.51
C GLY A 83 -2.31 -4.16 -2.39
N ARG A 84 -1.17 -4.83 -2.53
CA ARG A 84 -1.00 -6.02 -3.38
C ARG A 84 -1.96 -7.16 -3.03
N CYS A 85 -2.21 -7.35 -1.74
CA CYS A 85 -3.05 -8.44 -1.22
C CYS A 85 -4.54 -8.10 -1.13
N VAL A 86 -4.97 -6.97 -1.71
CA VAL A 86 -6.39 -6.59 -1.70
C VAL A 86 -7.13 -7.28 -2.85
N PRO A 87 -8.16 -8.10 -2.56
CA PRO A 87 -8.99 -8.68 -3.61
C PRO A 87 -9.67 -7.63 -4.49
N ALA A 88 -9.78 -7.91 -5.79
CA ALA A 88 -10.32 -6.96 -6.76
C ALA A 88 -11.75 -6.48 -6.42
N TYR A 89 -12.60 -7.34 -5.85
CA TYR A 89 -13.96 -6.94 -5.47
C TYR A 89 -13.95 -5.92 -4.32
N ILE A 90 -13.09 -6.12 -3.31
CA ILE A 90 -12.87 -5.18 -2.20
C ILE A 90 -12.37 -3.84 -2.73
N ALA A 91 -11.33 -3.87 -3.57
CA ALA A 91 -10.79 -2.65 -4.16
C ALA A 91 -11.87 -1.88 -4.93
N ARG A 92 -12.66 -2.54 -5.78
CA ARG A 92 -13.73 -1.91 -6.58
C ARG A 92 -14.77 -1.20 -5.72
N HIS A 93 -15.27 -1.86 -4.68
CA HIS A 93 -16.24 -1.26 -3.76
C HIS A 93 -15.64 -0.06 -3.03
N VAL A 94 -14.44 -0.21 -2.46
CA VAL A 94 -13.76 0.87 -1.72
C VAL A 94 -13.53 2.08 -2.62
N LEU A 95 -13.04 1.89 -3.84
CA LEU A 95 -12.83 2.96 -4.81
C LEU A 95 -14.15 3.64 -5.21
N SER A 96 -15.20 2.85 -5.47
CA SER A 96 -16.52 3.38 -5.81
C SER A 96 -17.13 4.20 -4.67
N THR A 97 -16.93 3.77 -3.43
CA THR A 97 -17.35 4.52 -2.24
C THR A 97 -16.47 5.77 -2.04
N ALA A 98 -15.16 5.70 -2.30
CA ALA A 98 -14.24 6.82 -2.18
C ALA A 98 -14.60 7.97 -3.15
N ILE A 99 -14.98 7.67 -4.40
CA ILE A 99 -15.42 8.68 -5.38
C ILE A 99 -16.56 9.57 -4.83
N LYS A 100 -17.47 9.00 -4.02
CA LYS A 100 -18.62 9.74 -3.47
C LYS A 100 -18.23 10.73 -2.38
N TYR A 101 -17.21 10.41 -1.58
CA TYR A 101 -16.96 11.07 -0.29
C TYR A 101 -15.62 11.79 -0.17
N THR A 102 -14.77 11.70 -1.19
CA THR A 102 -13.45 12.33 -1.24
C THR A 102 -13.45 13.49 -2.26
N GLY A 103 -12.28 13.89 -2.77
CA GLY A 103 -12.16 14.75 -3.95
C GLY A 103 -12.38 14.00 -5.27
N GLY A 104 -12.46 12.67 -5.23
CA GLY A 104 -12.55 11.80 -6.40
C GLY A 104 -11.53 10.66 -6.30
N VAL A 105 -11.32 9.94 -7.40
CA VAL A 105 -10.19 9.01 -7.57
C VAL A 105 -9.53 9.38 -8.89
N GLY A 106 -8.51 10.24 -8.82
CA GLY A 106 -7.83 10.79 -9.99
C GLY A 106 -6.52 10.08 -10.31
N SER A 107 -5.80 9.61 -9.29
CA SER A 107 -4.49 8.96 -9.46
C SER A 107 -4.33 7.75 -8.55
N LEU A 108 -3.67 6.71 -9.07
CA LEU A 108 -3.23 5.57 -8.28
C LEU A 108 -1.76 5.74 -7.89
N VAL A 109 -1.43 5.45 -6.64
CA VAL A 109 -0.05 5.45 -6.16
C VAL A 109 0.73 4.33 -6.86
N VAL A 110 1.95 4.62 -7.30
CA VAL A 110 2.85 3.61 -7.86
C VAL A 110 3.13 2.55 -6.78
N GLN A 111 2.99 1.27 -7.14
CA GLN A 111 3.02 0.17 -6.19
C GLN A 111 4.33 0.09 -5.40
N ASP A 112 5.45 0.53 -5.98
CA ASP A 112 6.75 0.56 -5.30
C ASP A 112 6.80 1.53 -4.10
N PHE A 113 5.89 2.52 -4.03
CA PHE A 113 5.74 3.38 -2.84
C PHE A 113 4.83 2.78 -1.77
N VAL A 114 4.06 1.74 -2.11
CA VAL A 114 3.22 1.02 -1.16
C VAL A 114 4.07 -0.06 -0.52
N TYR A 115 4.28 0.05 0.79
CA TYR A 115 5.12 -0.92 1.49
C TYR A 115 4.55 -2.33 1.30
N GLY A 116 5.37 -3.31 0.93
CA GLY A 116 4.91 -4.65 0.56
C GLY A 116 4.14 -5.45 1.65
N HIS A 117 4.07 -4.96 2.89
CA HIS A 117 3.27 -5.55 3.97
C HIS A 117 1.91 -4.85 4.21
N TRP A 118 1.59 -3.82 3.41
CA TRP A 118 0.30 -3.14 3.38
C TRP A 118 -0.75 -3.88 2.55
#